data_AF-A0A6A6KU40-F1
#
_entry.id   AF-A0A6A6KU40-F1
#
_cell.length_a   1.000
_cell.length_b   1.000
_cell.length_c   1.000
_cell.angle_alpha   90.00
_cell.angle_beta   90.00
_cell.angle_gamma   90.00
#
_symmetry.space_group_name_H-M   'P 1'
#
loop_
_entity.id
_entity.type
_entity.pdbx_description
1 polymer ?
#
loop_
_entity_poly.entity_id
_entity_poly.type
_entity_poly.pdbx_seq_one_letter_code
_entity_poly.pdbx_strand_id
1 'polypeptide(L)'
;MANNDAALRASLVWLAAVMVVIGIWTHSLKKVMVTYIVGVLGIAGVLLPDWDFFDRDFSRWCSPISEEEKAAFAQRSGLRNRISPLRLVVYTTVYGYAFYKWWMYISN
;
A
#
# COMPACT_ATOMS: atom_id res chain seq x y z
N MET A 1 -2.94 -4.32 -16.66
CA MET A 1 -1.66 -4.86 -16.15
C MET A 1 -0.53 -3.82 -16.18
N ALA A 2 -0.27 -3.09 -17.28
CA ALA A 2 0.85 -2.14 -17.39
C ALA A 2 0.94 -1.01 -16.32
N ASN A 3 -0.19 -0.54 -15.77
CA ASN A 3 -0.18 0.54 -14.77
C ASN A 3 0.36 0.13 -13.40
N ASN A 4 0.21 -1.15 -13.02
CA ASN A 4 0.72 -1.63 -11.72
C ASN A 4 2.24 -1.74 -11.74
N ASP A 5 2.82 -2.09 -12.90
CA ASP A 5 4.28 -2.19 -13.06
C ASP A 5 4.96 -0.82 -12.95
N ALA A 6 4.35 0.22 -13.52
CA ALA A 6 4.86 1.59 -13.43
C ALA A 6 4.79 2.11 -11.98
N ALA A 7 3.68 1.88 -11.29
CA ALA A 7 3.50 2.28 -9.89
C ALA A 7 4.46 1.52 -8.96
N LEU A 8 4.66 0.22 -9.17
CA LEU A 8 5.60 -0.59 -8.41
C LEU A 8 7.03 -0.07 -8.61
N ARG A 9 7.46 0.13 -9.86
CA ARG A 9 8.79 0.67 -10.16
C ARG A 9 9.01 2.03 -9.52
N ALA A 10 8.05 2.94 -9.63
CA ALA A 10 8.14 4.25 -8.99
C ALA A 10 8.24 4.14 -7.46
N SER A 11 7.45 3.26 -6.84
CA SER A 11 7.50 3.03 -5.39
C SER A 11 8.84 2.45 -4.91
N LEU A 12 9.45 1.54 -5.69
CA LEU A 12 10.76 0.98 -5.38
C LEU A 12 11.88 2.02 -5.53
N VAL A 13 11.80 2.89 -6.54
CA VAL A 13 12.75 4.01 -6.71
C VAL A 13 12.65 4.97 -5.53
N TRP A 14 11.44 5.32 -5.09
CA TRP A 14 11.22 6.13 -3.90
C TRP A 14 11.73 5.46 -2.62
N LEU A 15 11.51 4.15 -2.47
CA LEU A 15 12.05 3.40 -1.33
C LEU A 15 13.58 3.43 -1.31
N ALA A 16 14.23 3.27 -2.47
CA ALA A 16 15.68 3.38 -2.59
C ALA A 16 16.17 4.78 -2.18
N ALA A 17 15.49 5.85 -2.62
CA ALA A 17 15.82 7.21 -2.21
C ALA A 17 15.72 7.41 -0.69
N VAL A 18 14.65 6.92 -0.06
CA VAL A 18 14.45 6.99 1.40
C VAL A 18 15.54 6.21 2.14
N MET A 19 15.91 5.02 1.66
CA MET A 19 17.00 4.22 2.23
C MET A 19 18.35 4.97 2.18
N VAL A 20 18.65 5.67 1.08
CA VAL A 20 19.87 6.48 0.95
C VAL A 20 19.87 7.62 1.96
N VAL A 21 18.77 8.36 2.10
CA VAL A 21 18.65 9.45 3.08
C VAL A 21 18.87 8.93 4.50
N ILE A 22 18.28 7.79 4.86
CA ILE A 22 18.42 7.20 6.19
C ILE A 22 19.82 6.66 6.42
N GLY A 23 20.45 6.09 5.40
CA GLY A 23 21.83 5.63 5.46
C GLY A 23 22.80 6.79 5.73
N ILE A 24 22.61 7.92 5.04
CA ILE A 24 23.40 9.14 5.26
C ILE A 24 23.13 9.75 6.62
N TRP A 25 21.86 9.83 7.05
CA TRP A 25 21.51 10.48 8.32
C TRP A 25 21.93 9.66 9.54
N THR A 26 21.69 8.35 9.50
CA THR A 26 21.90 7.50 10.69
C THR A 26 23.24 6.79 10.71
N HIS A 27 23.98 6.77 9.58
CA HIS A 27 25.23 6.01 9.39
C HIS A 27 25.14 4.53 9.82
N SER A 28 23.93 3.96 9.90
CA SER A 28 23.68 2.63 10.43
C SER A 28 22.95 1.75 9.42
N LEU A 29 23.65 0.73 8.93
CA LEU A 29 23.08 -0.25 7.99
C LEU A 29 21.90 -1.02 8.59
N LYS A 30 21.83 -1.15 9.92
CA LYS A 30 20.70 -1.80 10.60
C LYS A 30 19.41 -1.01 10.40
N LYS A 31 19.45 0.31 10.53
CA LYS A 31 18.30 1.20 10.33
C LYS A 31 17.86 1.24 8.87
N VAL A 32 18.81 1.14 7.94
CA VAL A 32 18.54 1.00 6.50
C VAL A 32 17.84 -0.32 6.18
N MET A 33 18.30 -1.45 6.75
CA MET A 33 17.67 -2.76 6.56
C MET A 33 16.23 -2.79 7.10
N VAL A 34 15.99 -2.23 8.29
CA VAL A 34 14.64 -2.12 8.86
C VAL A 34 13.73 -1.29 7.95
N THR A 35 14.24 -0.18 7.42
CA THR A 35 13.51 0.67 6.47
C THR A 35 13.14 -0.09 5.19
N TYR A 36 14.04 -0.90 4.66
CA TYR A 36 13.75 -1.74 3.51
C TYR A 36 12.58 -2.69 3.79
N ILE A 37 12.63 -3.42 4.90
CA ILE A 37 11.57 -4.37 5.27
C ILE A 37 10.23 -3.65 5.45
N VAL A 38 10.21 -2.55 6.20
CA VAL A 38 8.99 -1.76 6.43
C VAL A 38 8.45 -1.19 5.12
N GLY A 39 9.33 -0.66 4.26
CA GLY A 39 8.96 -0.11 2.96
C GLY A 39 8.39 -1.15 2.01
N VAL A 40 9.02 -2.33 1.91
CA VAL A 40 8.51 -3.43 1.08
C VAL A 40 7.16 -3.93 1.60
N LEU A 41 6.98 -4.07 2.92
CA LEU A 41 5.69 -4.44 3.50
C LEU A 41 4.61 -3.37 3.23
N GLY A 42 4.99 -2.10 3.28
CA GLY A 42 4.11 -0.98 2.92
C GLY A 42 3.66 -1.02 1.45
N ILE A 43 4.61 -1.17 0.53
CA ILE A 43 4.34 -1.31 -0.91
C ILE A 43 3.48 -2.56 -1.15
N ALA A 44 3.82 -3.69 -0.53
CA ALA A 44 3.08 -4.94 -0.65
C ALA A 44 1.63 -4.78 -0.20
N GLY A 45 1.39 -4.20 0.99
CA GLY A 45 0.03 -3.96 1.48
C GLY A 45 -0.76 -2.93 0.67
N VAL A 46 -0.12 -2.12 -0.17
CA VAL A 46 -0.77 -1.14 -1.05
C VAL A 46 -0.94 -1.66 -2.49
N LEU A 47 -0.10 -2.58 -2.97
CA LEU A 47 -0.19 -3.09 -4.35
C LEU A 47 -0.76 -4.50 -4.47
N LEU A 48 -0.57 -5.39 -3.49
CA LEU A 48 -1.06 -6.78 -3.57
C LEU A 48 -2.57 -6.93 -3.41
N PRO A 49 -3.27 -6.18 -2.55
CA PRO A 49 -4.68 -6.46 -2.33
C PRO A 49 -5.48 -6.22 -3.61
N ASP A 50 -6.35 -7.17 -3.93
CA ASP A 50 -7.28 -7.03 -5.04
C ASP A 50 -8.27 -5.90 -4.72
N TRP A 51 -7.96 -4.71 -5.20
CA TRP A 51 -8.69 -3.50 -4.82
C TRP A 51 -10.12 -3.49 -5.31
N ASP A 52 -10.39 -4.18 -6.42
CA ASP A 52 -11.72 -4.29 -6.99
C ASP A 52 -12.62 -5.16 -6.09
N PHE A 53 -12.07 -6.18 -5.42
CA PHE A 53 -12.82 -7.00 -4.45
C PHE A 53 -13.27 -6.19 -3.23
N PHE A 54 -12.39 -5.38 -2.66
CA PHE A 54 -12.65 -4.61 -1.43
C PHE A 54 -13.48 -3.33 -1.64
N ASP A 55 -13.74 -2.94 -2.89
CA ASP A 55 -14.63 -1.80 -3.19
C ASP A 55 -16.12 -2.13 -2.97
N ARG A 56 -16.45 -3.42 -2.77
CA ARG A 56 -17.80 -3.87 -2.43
C ARG A 56 -18.20 -3.46 -1.02
N ASP A 57 -19.50 -3.31 -0.79
CA ASP A 57 -20.04 -3.10 0.55
C ASP A 57 -19.59 -4.21 1.50
N PHE A 58 -19.26 -3.85 2.74
CA PHE A 58 -18.70 -4.77 3.75
C PHE A 58 -19.58 -6.01 3.99
N SER A 59 -20.91 -5.86 3.88
CA SER A 59 -21.87 -6.97 3.99
C SER A 59 -21.73 -8.03 2.89
N ARG A 60 -21.10 -7.69 1.77
CA ARG A 60 -20.90 -8.56 0.60
C ARG A 60 -19.49 -9.15 0.52
N TRP A 61 -18.60 -8.83 1.47
CA TRP A 61 -17.24 -9.40 1.48
C TRP A 61 -17.24 -10.92 1.70
N CYS A 62 -18.24 -11.43 2.42
CA CYS A 62 -18.42 -12.88 2.66
C CYS A 62 -19.29 -13.58 1.61
N SER A 63 -19.80 -12.86 0.60
CA SER A 63 -20.62 -13.46 -0.46
C SER A 63 -19.81 -13.67 -1.74
N PRO A 64 -20.03 -14.79 -2.46
CA PRO A 64 -19.39 -15.03 -3.73
C PRO A 64 -19.73 -13.92 -4.73
N ILE A 65 -18.77 -13.55 -5.58
CA ILE A 65 -18.96 -12.58 -6.65
C ILE A 65 -19.85 -13.19 -7.74
N SER A 66 -20.92 -12.48 -8.13
CA SER A 66 -21.76 -12.89 -9.27
C SER A 66 -21.15 -12.47 -10.62
N GLU A 67 -21.52 -13.13 -11.71
CA GLU A 67 -20.92 -12.89 -13.04
C GLU A 67 -21.22 -11.48 -13.58
N GLU A 68 -22.38 -10.94 -13.23
CA GLU A 68 -22.77 -9.55 -13.49
C GLU A 68 -21.89 -8.52 -12.75
N GLU A 69 -21.44 -8.84 -11.52
CA GLU A 69 -20.47 -8.00 -10.80
C GLU A 69 -19.09 -8.03 -11.48
N LYS A 70 -18.63 -9.20 -11.95
CA LYS A 70 -17.36 -9.31 -12.71
C LYS A 70 -17.38 -8.48 -13.99
N ALA A 71 -18.48 -8.50 -14.73
CA ALA A 71 -18.65 -7.69 -15.93
C ALA A 71 -18.65 -6.18 -15.60
N ALA A 72 -19.29 -5.79 -14.49
CA ALA A 72 -19.30 -4.42 -14.00
C ALA A 72 -17.90 -3.93 -13.54
N PHE A 73 -17.09 -4.79 -12.90
CA PHE A 73 -15.71 -4.47 -12.53
C PHE A 73 -14.82 -4.24 -13.76
N ALA A 74 -14.94 -5.09 -14.78
CA ALA A 74 -14.19 -4.93 -16.02
C ALA A 74 -14.48 -3.57 -16.70
N GLN A 75 -15.75 -3.12 -16.69
CA GLN A 75 -16.16 -1.83 -17.22
C GLN A 75 -15.78 -0.63 -16.32
N ARG A 76 -15.71 -0.83 -14.99
CA ARG A 76 -15.37 0.21 -14.01
C ARG A 76 -13.89 0.49 -13.86
N SER A 77 -13.00 -0.30 -14.47
CA SER A 77 -11.54 -0.12 -14.40
C SER A 77 -11.03 1.27 -14.82
N GLY A 78 -11.88 2.13 -15.41
CA GLY A 78 -11.60 3.54 -15.68
C GLY A 78 -12.02 4.57 -14.60
N LEU A 79 -12.88 4.22 -13.63
CA LEU A 79 -13.42 5.13 -12.61
C LEU A 79 -12.93 4.77 -11.20
N ARG A 80 -11.63 4.97 -10.96
CA ARG A 80 -10.88 4.69 -9.72
C ARG A 80 -11.26 5.56 -8.49
N ASN A 81 -12.44 6.18 -8.47
CA ASN A 81 -12.72 7.31 -7.57
C ASN A 81 -13.79 7.08 -6.48
N ARG A 82 -14.12 5.84 -6.13
CA ARG A 82 -14.89 5.60 -4.89
C ARG A 82 -13.94 5.42 -3.71
N ILE A 83 -13.72 6.52 -2.99
CA ILE A 83 -13.02 6.52 -1.71
C ILE A 83 -13.93 5.81 -0.71
N SER A 84 -13.63 4.53 -0.42
CA SER A 84 -14.32 3.79 0.62
C SER A 84 -13.81 4.30 1.99
N PRO A 85 -14.62 5.00 2.80
CA PRO A 85 -14.15 5.69 4.00
C PRO A 85 -13.57 4.72 5.05
N LEU A 86 -14.10 3.49 5.11
CA LEU A 86 -13.58 2.42 5.95
C LEU A 86 -12.15 2.06 5.58
N ARG A 87 -11.87 1.95 4.27
CA ARG A 87 -10.54 1.64 3.73
C ARG A 87 -9.53 2.73 4.08
N LEU A 88 -9.95 3.99 3.98
CA LEU A 88 -9.13 5.14 4.37
C LEU A 88 -8.77 5.06 5.86
N VAL A 89 -9.75 4.84 6.74
CA VAL A 89 -9.54 4.76 8.20
C VAL A 89 -8.60 3.62 8.57
N VAL A 90 -8.78 2.44 7.96
CA VAL A 90 -7.91 1.29 8.21
C VAL A 90 -6.48 1.60 7.78
N TYR A 91 -6.27 2.22 6.61
CA TYR A 91 -4.92 2.61 6.18
C TYR A 91 -4.28 3.67 7.03
N THR A 92 -4.99 4.76 7.32
CA THR A 92 -4.42 5.83 8.11
C THR A 92 -4.04 5.32 9.50
N THR A 93 -4.83 4.41 10.07
CA THR A 93 -4.54 3.83 11.38
C THR A 93 -3.35 2.88 11.32
N VAL A 94 -3.39 1.88 10.43
CA VAL A 94 -2.36 0.83 10.35
C VAL A 94 -1.04 1.38 9.83
N TYR A 95 -1.05 2.05 8.68
CA TYR A 95 0.17 2.63 8.11
C TYR A 95 0.67 3.83 8.92
N GLY A 96 -0.24 4.65 9.47
CA GLY A 96 0.17 5.78 10.32
C GLY A 96 0.84 5.31 11.61
N TYR A 97 0.28 4.28 12.28
CA TYR A 97 0.92 3.71 13.47
C TYR A 97 2.26 3.03 13.14
N ALA A 98 2.31 2.25 12.06
CA ALA A 98 3.56 1.61 11.62
C ALA A 98 4.64 2.65 11.27
N PHE A 99 4.26 3.72 10.57
CA PHE A 99 5.15 4.84 10.23
C PHE A 99 5.65 5.56 11.48
N TYR A 100 4.77 5.83 12.45
CA TYR A 100 5.15 6.46 13.72
C TYR A 100 6.18 5.60 14.48
N LYS A 101 5.95 4.29 14.59
CA LYS A 101 6.87 3.36 15.26
C LYS A 101 8.22 3.28 14.54
N TRP A 102 8.20 3.23 13.20
CA TRP A 102 9.41 3.25 12.38
C TRP A 102 10.20 4.55 12.54
N TRP A 103 9.52 5.70 12.52
CA TRP A 103 10.15 7.00 12.69
C TRP A 103 10.83 7.13 14.05
N MET A 104 10.15 6.72 15.13
CA MET A 104 10.72 6.67 16.48
C MET A 104 11.97 5.79 16.57
N TYR A 105 12.00 4.67 15.83
CA TYR A 105 13.15 3.77 15.77
C TYR A 105 14.34 4.39 15.01
N ILE A 106 14.07 5.17 13.97
CA ILE A 106 15.12 5.86 13.21
C ILE A 106 15.72 7.01 14.03
N SER A 107 14.86 7.79 14.70
CA SER A 107 15.27 8.97 15.47
C SER A 107 16.03 8.65 16.76
N ASN A 108 15.96 7.41 17.25
CA ASN A 108 16.65 6.93 18.46
C ASN A 108 17.91 6.16 18.07
#